data_AF-A0A061B5Z5-F1
#
_entry.id   AF-A0A061B5Z5-F1
#
_cell.length_a   1.000
_cell.length_b   1.000
_cell.length_c   1.000
_cell.angle_alpha   90.00
_cell.angle_beta   90.00
_cell.angle_gamma   90.00
#
_symmetry.space_group_name_H-M   'P 1'
#
loop_
_entity.id
_entity.type
_entity.pdbx_description
1 polymer ?
#
loop_
_entity_poly.entity_id
_entity_poly.type
_entity_poly.pdbx_seq_one_letter_code
_entity_poly.pdbx_strand_id
1 'polypeptide(L)'
;MSEKQPAPSTVNYIYKIVTASSVNPRYTFPRPIPASHVFALSELDAKDGFIHLSTAAQLPGTLNRFFKDDPQVVLLKCDYKRLSGWKVVKWEPASNGENFPHLYAQLEGENVESFKDLVKGQGEMSWDAALQRARQEGWLQD
;
A
#
# COMPACT_ATOMS: atom_id res chain seq x y z
N MET A 1 7.80 21.01 -18.34
CA MET A 1 7.67 20.82 -16.88
C MET A 1 6.40 20.00 -16.70
N SER A 2 6.50 18.70 -16.38
CA SER A 2 5.29 17.88 -16.24
C SER A 2 4.48 18.39 -15.05
N GLU A 3 3.31 18.90 -15.36
CA GLU A 3 2.34 19.37 -14.39
C GLU A 3 1.95 18.17 -13.52
N LYS A 4 2.37 18.20 -12.26
CA LYS A 4 2.03 17.15 -11.29
C LYS A 4 0.51 17.19 -11.12
N GLN A 5 -0.19 16.15 -11.58
CA GLN A 5 -1.63 16.08 -11.39
C GLN A 5 -1.95 15.97 -9.89
N PRO A 6 -2.95 16.72 -9.40
CA PRO A 6 -3.37 16.62 -8.00
C PRO A 6 -4.00 15.23 -7.75
N ALA A 7 -4.00 14.82 -6.48
CA ALA A 7 -4.76 13.64 -6.06
C ALA A 7 -6.21 13.73 -6.51
N PRO A 8 -6.87 12.60 -6.80
CA PRO A 8 -8.32 12.59 -6.93
C PRO A 8 -8.95 13.16 -5.64
N SER A 9 -9.91 14.07 -5.76
CA SER A 9 -10.51 14.83 -4.65
C SER A 9 -11.23 13.97 -3.60
N THR A 10 -11.35 12.67 -3.85
CA THR A 10 -12.10 11.70 -3.05
C THR A 10 -11.21 10.76 -2.23
N VAL A 11 -9.87 10.81 -2.39
CA VAL A 11 -8.97 9.85 -1.74
C VAL A 11 -8.76 10.22 -0.26
N ASN A 12 -9.27 9.38 0.63
CA ASN A 12 -9.02 9.51 2.08
C ASN A 12 -7.82 8.68 2.51
N TYR A 13 -7.66 7.49 1.90
CA TYR A 13 -6.63 6.54 2.27
C TYR A 13 -5.82 6.06 1.06
N ILE A 14 -4.53 5.87 1.31
CA ILE A 14 -3.62 5.18 0.41
C ILE A 14 -2.92 4.04 1.15
N TYR A 15 -2.62 2.99 0.41
CA TYR A 15 -2.25 1.70 0.97
C TYR A 15 -0.85 1.31 0.52
N LYS A 16 -0.04 0.82 1.46
CA LYS A 16 1.19 0.10 1.13
C LYS A 16 0.94 -1.40 1.23
N ILE A 17 1.26 -2.13 0.17
CA ILE A 17 1.35 -3.60 0.22
C ILE A 17 2.75 -3.96 0.71
N VAL A 18 2.81 -4.79 1.74
CA VAL A 18 4.04 -5.33 2.33
C VAL A 18 3.98 -6.85 2.21
N THR A 19 5.06 -7.47 1.73
CA THR A 19 5.20 -8.93 1.73
C THR A 19 5.06 -9.47 3.16
N ALA A 20 4.26 -10.50 3.36
CA ALA A 20 4.08 -11.07 4.68
C ALA A 20 5.40 -11.64 5.23
N SER A 21 5.64 -11.52 6.54
CA SER A 21 6.85 -12.04 7.19
C SER A 21 6.97 -13.57 7.09
N SER A 22 5.85 -14.26 6.91
CA SER A 22 5.79 -15.70 6.59
C SER A 22 6.39 -16.05 5.23
N VAL A 23 6.39 -15.10 4.29
CA VAL A 23 7.01 -15.23 2.96
C VAL A 23 8.46 -14.76 3.01
N ASN A 24 8.71 -13.60 3.63
CA ASN A 24 10.06 -13.07 3.79
C ASN A 24 10.22 -12.32 5.13
N PRO A 25 11.04 -12.83 6.07
CA PRO A 25 11.17 -12.26 7.41
C PRO A 25 11.78 -10.86 7.44
N ARG A 26 12.43 -10.41 6.35
CA ARG A 26 12.93 -9.03 6.20
C ARG A 26 11.84 -7.97 6.41
N TYR A 27 10.59 -8.30 6.08
CA TYR A 27 9.47 -7.37 6.17
C TYR A 27 8.70 -7.46 7.49
N THR A 28 9.28 -8.11 8.51
CA THR A 28 8.73 -8.13 9.85
C THR A 28 8.77 -6.73 10.47
N PHE A 29 7.67 -6.34 11.12
CA PHE A 29 7.57 -5.10 11.89
C PHE A 29 6.90 -5.37 13.25
N PRO A 30 7.15 -4.53 14.28
CA PRO A 30 6.55 -4.74 15.59
C PRO A 30 5.04 -4.53 15.58
N ARG A 31 4.32 -5.31 16.39
CA ARG A 31 2.86 -5.25 16.53
C ARG A 31 2.54 -5.09 18.03
N PRO A 32 1.99 -3.95 18.50
CA PRO A 32 1.56 -2.78 17.73
C PRO A 32 2.72 -2.01 17.08
N ILE A 33 2.44 -1.22 16.04
CA ILE A 33 3.44 -0.43 15.30
C ILE A 33 3.85 0.79 16.15
N PRO A 34 5.11 0.91 16.58
CA PRO A 34 5.60 2.12 17.24
C PRO A 34 5.60 3.30 16.27
N ALA A 35 5.27 4.50 16.75
CA ALA A 35 5.28 5.73 15.93
C ALA A 35 6.63 5.94 15.20
N SER A 36 7.74 5.63 15.88
CA SER A 36 9.10 5.77 15.37
C SER A 36 9.57 4.61 14.47
N HIS A 37 8.75 3.58 14.24
CA HIS A 37 9.16 2.45 13.41
C HIS A 37 9.25 2.87 11.95
N VAL A 38 10.36 2.54 11.28
CA VAL A 38 10.54 2.78 9.85
C VAL A 38 10.34 1.46 9.12
N PHE A 39 9.38 1.43 8.19
CA PHE A 39 9.11 0.23 7.40
C PHE A 39 10.23 -0.02 6.39
N ALA A 40 10.60 -1.31 6.23
CA ALA A 40 11.56 -1.71 5.22
C ALA A 40 11.00 -1.47 3.80
N LEU A 41 11.81 -0.84 2.94
CA LEU A 41 11.50 -0.70 1.52
C LEU A 41 11.44 -2.07 0.84
N SER A 42 10.48 -2.25 -0.06
CA SER A 42 10.55 -3.37 -1.00
C SER A 42 11.75 -3.19 -1.94
N GLU A 43 12.20 -4.27 -2.56
CA GLU A 43 13.26 -4.21 -3.56
C GLU A 43 12.90 -3.26 -4.72
N LEU A 44 11.63 -3.23 -5.10
CA LEU A 44 11.12 -2.32 -6.13
C LEU A 44 11.16 -0.86 -5.66
N ASP A 45 10.73 -0.57 -4.43
CA ASP A 45 10.80 0.79 -3.88
C ASP A 45 12.26 1.29 -3.80
N ALA A 46 13.17 0.43 -3.37
CA ALA A 46 14.59 0.76 -3.26
C ALA A 46 15.22 1.01 -4.64
N LYS A 47 14.82 0.23 -5.66
CA LYS A 47 15.28 0.40 -7.04
C LYS A 47 14.77 1.69 -7.67
N ASP A 48 13.50 2.02 -7.47
CA ASP A 48 12.85 3.15 -8.14
C ASP A 48 13.02 4.48 -7.36
N GLY A 49 13.42 4.40 -6.08
CA GLY A 49 13.77 5.57 -5.27
C GLY A 49 12.58 6.25 -4.59
N PHE A 50 11.42 5.61 -4.55
CA PHE A 50 10.21 6.05 -3.86
C PHE A 50 9.37 4.86 -3.40
N ILE A 51 8.49 5.07 -2.42
CA ILE A 51 7.58 4.03 -1.95
C ILE A 51 6.32 4.02 -2.81
N HIS A 52 6.06 2.88 -3.46
CA HIS A 52 4.82 2.62 -4.19
C HIS A 52 3.66 2.48 -3.22
N LEU A 53 2.65 3.31 -3.39
CA LEU A 53 1.37 3.23 -2.70
C LEU A 53 0.27 3.01 -3.74
N SER A 54 -0.91 2.61 -3.27
CA SER A 54 -2.09 2.38 -4.13
C SER A 54 -3.32 2.95 -3.46
N THR A 55 -4.29 3.43 -4.25
CA THR A 55 -5.66 3.63 -3.75
C THR A 55 -6.35 2.28 -3.55
N ALA A 56 -7.48 2.26 -2.84
CA ALA A 56 -8.28 1.05 -2.67
C ALA A 56 -8.80 0.48 -4.01
N ALA A 57 -9.03 1.32 -5.02
CA ALA A 57 -9.41 0.89 -6.37
C ALA A 57 -8.24 0.26 -7.16
N GLN A 58 -7.00 0.65 -6.85
CA GLN A 58 -5.78 0.17 -7.50
C GLN A 58 -5.24 -1.14 -6.91
N LEU A 59 -5.64 -1.49 -5.68
CA LEU A 59 -5.17 -2.68 -4.98
C LEU A 59 -5.38 -4.00 -5.77
N PRO A 60 -6.55 -4.28 -6.39
CA PRO A 60 -6.74 -5.54 -7.13
C PRO A 60 -5.69 -5.72 -8.24
N GLY A 61 -5.48 -4.68 -9.06
CA GLY A 61 -4.52 -4.73 -10.17
C GLY A 61 -3.08 -4.87 -9.66
N THR A 62 -2.71 -4.14 -8.62
CA THR A 62 -1.36 -4.18 -8.04
C THR A 62 -1.07 -5.53 -7.40
N LEU A 63 -1.99 -6.06 -6.59
CA LEU A 63 -1.84 -7.35 -5.94
C LEU A 63 -1.78 -8.51 -6.93
N ASN A 64 -2.67 -8.53 -7.93
CA ASN A 64 -2.70 -9.59 -8.94
C ASN A 64 -1.50 -9.51 -9.92
N ARG A 65 -0.81 -8.38 -10.00
CA ARG A 65 0.40 -8.22 -10.84
C ARG A 65 1.69 -8.61 -10.10
N PHE A 66 1.86 -8.16 -8.85
CA PHE A 66 3.13 -8.27 -8.14
C PHE A 66 3.14 -9.34 -7.04
N PHE A 67 1.96 -9.72 -6.52
CA PHE A 67 1.80 -10.61 -5.37
C PHE A 67 0.93 -11.82 -5.73
N LYS A 68 0.86 -12.18 -7.01
CA LYS A 68 -0.02 -13.25 -7.51
C LYS A 68 0.26 -14.59 -6.85
N ASP A 69 1.53 -14.92 -6.62
CA ASP A 69 1.95 -16.21 -6.09
C ASP A 69 2.08 -16.22 -4.56
N ASP A 70 2.02 -15.05 -3.92
CA ASP A 70 2.11 -14.92 -2.46
C ASP A 70 0.82 -15.37 -1.80
N PRO A 71 0.82 -16.27 -0.79
CA PRO A 71 -0.40 -16.72 -0.11
C PRO A 71 -0.98 -15.65 0.83
N GLN A 72 -0.14 -14.70 1.25
CA GLN A 72 -0.46 -13.69 2.24
C GLN A 72 0.34 -12.41 1.98
N VAL A 73 -0.30 -11.26 2.21
CA VAL A 73 0.33 -9.95 2.27
C VAL A 73 -0.16 -9.18 3.50
N VAL A 74 0.49 -8.07 3.80
CA VAL A 74 0.01 -7.09 4.76
C VAL A 74 -0.31 -5.80 4.02
N LEU A 75 -1.47 -5.21 4.29
CA LEU A 75 -1.80 -3.86 3.86
C LEU A 75 -1.59 -2.89 5.02
N LEU A 76 -0.83 -1.82 4.79
CA LEU A 76 -0.75 -0.67 5.68
C LEU A 76 -1.70 0.41 5.15
N LYS A 77 -2.64 0.85 5.98
CA LYS A 77 -3.58 1.93 5.66
C LYS A 77 -3.02 3.25 6.16
N CYS A 78 -2.82 4.20 5.26
CA CYS A 78 -2.27 5.52 5.58
C CYS A 78 -3.32 6.60 5.28
N ASP A 79 -3.59 7.49 6.23
CA ASP A 79 -4.39 8.70 5.98
C ASP A 79 -3.65 9.59 4.99
N TYR A 80 -4.27 9.82 3.83
CA TYR A 80 -3.63 10.58 2.76
C TYR A 80 -3.42 12.05 3.12
N LYS A 81 -4.40 12.70 3.76
CA LYS A 81 -4.32 14.13 4.11
C LYS A 81 -3.22 14.37 5.13
N ARG A 82 -3.11 13.51 6.14
CA ARG A 82 -2.04 13.55 7.13
C ARG A 82 -0.69 13.31 6.47
N LEU A 83 -0.54 12.23 5.69
CA LEU A 83 0.74 11.91 5.07
C LEU A 83 1.22 13.01 4.10
N SER A 84 0.33 13.48 3.22
CA SER A 84 0.64 14.53 2.22
C SER A 84 0.83 15.92 2.80
N GLY A 85 0.31 16.19 4.01
CA GLY A 85 0.55 17.43 4.74
C GLY A 85 1.98 17.57 5.25
N TRP A 86 2.67 16.46 5.50
CA TRP A 86 4.02 16.44 6.09
C TRP A 86 5.11 15.84 5.19
N LYS A 87 4.73 15.03 4.20
CA LYS A 87 5.65 14.30 3.31
C LYS A 87 5.31 14.57 1.85
N VAL A 88 6.30 14.36 0.97
CA VAL A 88 6.13 14.53 -0.46
C VAL A 88 5.47 13.28 -1.06
N VAL A 89 4.18 13.38 -1.36
CA VAL A 89 3.45 12.39 -2.17
C VAL A 89 3.22 12.97 -3.56
N LYS A 90 3.68 12.27 -4.60
CA LYS A 90 3.41 12.64 -6.00
C LYS A 90 2.47 11.63 -6.62
N TRP A 91 1.59 12.11 -7.48
CA TRP A 91 0.73 11.27 -8.31
C TRP A 91 1.34 11.21 -9.70
N GLU A 92 1.81 10.02 -10.08
CA GLU A 92 2.59 9.83 -11.31
C GLU A 92 2.01 8.68 -12.14
N PRO A 93 2.02 8.80 -13.47
CA PRO A 93 1.41 7.79 -14.34
C PRO A 93 2.19 6.48 -14.29
N ALA A 94 1.47 5.38 -14.14
CA ALA A 94 2.00 4.03 -14.31
C ALA A 94 1.78 3.52 -15.74
N SER A 95 2.31 2.34 -16.04
CA SER A 95 2.26 1.73 -17.38
C SER A 95 0.83 1.45 -17.89
N ASN A 96 -0.17 1.44 -17.01
CA ASN A 96 -1.59 1.24 -17.33
C ASN A 96 -2.34 2.56 -17.59
N GLY A 97 -1.66 3.71 -17.53
CA GLY A 97 -2.27 5.03 -17.74
C GLY A 97 -2.99 5.61 -16.52
N GLU A 98 -3.03 4.91 -15.39
CA GLU A 98 -3.53 5.43 -14.13
C GLU A 98 -2.41 6.13 -13.34
N ASN A 99 -2.76 7.15 -12.56
CA ASN A 99 -1.81 7.79 -11.66
C ASN A 99 -1.77 7.08 -10.30
N PHE A 100 -0.57 6.68 -9.87
CA PHE A 100 -0.34 6.06 -8.57
C PHE A 100 0.30 7.06 -7.61
N PRO A 101 -0.05 7.00 -6.31
CA PRO A 101 0.64 7.76 -5.29
C PRO A 101 2.03 7.17 -5.00
N HIS A 102 3.05 8.00 -5.13
CA HIS A 102 4.44 7.67 -4.80
C HIS A 102 4.93 8.56 -3.67
N LEU A 103 5.39 7.95 -2.59
CA LEU A 103 5.93 8.65 -1.42
C LEU A 103 7.45 8.78 -1.56
N TYR A 104 7.92 10.03 -1.64
CA TYR A 104 9.34 10.40 -1.72
C TYR A 104 9.90 10.70 -0.32
N ALA A 105 9.66 9.77 0.60
CA ALA A 105 10.14 9.82 1.98
C ALA A 105 10.13 8.40 2.57
N GLN A 106 10.68 8.25 3.77
CA GLN A 106 10.45 7.05 4.57
C GLN A 106 8.97 6.95 4.97
N LEU A 107 8.49 5.72 5.16
CA LEU A 107 7.20 5.45 5.76
C LEU A 107 7.42 5.08 7.23
N GLU A 108 7.07 5.98 8.14
CA GLU A 108 7.13 5.75 9.58
C GLU A 108 5.78 5.29 10.15
N GLY A 109 5.81 4.62 11.30
CA GLY A 109 4.62 4.10 11.98
C GLY A 109 3.61 5.17 12.32
N GLU A 110 4.04 6.39 12.63
CA GLU A 110 3.15 7.55 12.87
C GLU A 110 2.25 7.86 11.67
N ASN A 111 2.69 7.51 10.47
CA ASN A 111 1.96 7.73 9.23
C ASN A 111 1.01 6.57 8.86
N VAL A 112 1.08 5.45 9.57
CA VAL A 112 0.19 4.30 9.39
C VAL A 112 -0.95 4.36 10.41
N GLU A 113 -2.19 4.43 9.93
CA GLU A 113 -3.37 4.41 10.80
C GLU A 113 -3.62 3.01 11.36
N SER A 114 -3.57 2.00 10.50
CA SER A 114 -3.77 0.61 10.86
C SER A 114 -3.17 -0.31 9.80
N PHE A 115 -3.08 -1.59 10.10
CA PHE A 115 -2.66 -2.61 9.14
C PHE A 115 -3.63 -3.78 9.15
N LYS A 116 -3.64 -4.55 8.06
CA LYS A 116 -4.41 -5.78 7.97
C LYS A 116 -3.65 -6.85 7.23
N ASP A 117 -3.59 -8.03 7.82
CA ASP A 117 -3.11 -9.22 7.12
C ASP A 117 -4.20 -9.68 6.14
N LEU A 118 -3.86 -9.80 4.86
CA LEU A 118 -4.73 -10.39 3.85
C LEU A 118 -4.20 -11.77 3.48
N VAL A 119 -5.06 -12.76 3.55
CA VAL A 119 -4.77 -14.15 3.20
C VAL A 119 -5.68 -14.55 2.04
N LYS A 120 -5.10 -15.14 0.99
CA LYS A 120 -5.87 -15.79 -0.07
C LYS A 120 -6.54 -17.06 0.45
N GLY A 121 -7.79 -17.25 0.08
CA GLY A 121 -8.53 -18.48 0.37
C GLY A 121 -7.94 -19.68 -0.35
N GLN A 122 -8.25 -20.88 0.12
CA GLN A 122 -7.81 -22.11 -0.56
C GLN A 122 -8.37 -22.16 -1.99
N GLY A 123 -7.48 -22.32 -2.96
CA GLY A 123 -7.83 -22.36 -4.39
C GLY A 123 -8.11 -20.99 -5.02
N GLU A 124 -8.01 -19.87 -4.26
CA GLU A 124 -8.15 -18.53 -4.83
C GLU A 124 -6.90 -18.17 -5.65
N MET A 125 -7.11 -17.81 -6.93
CA MET A 125 -6.04 -17.37 -7.85
C MET A 125 -5.92 -15.85 -7.93
N SER A 126 -6.86 -15.10 -7.37
CA SER A 126 -6.86 -13.64 -7.32
C SER A 126 -7.07 -13.13 -5.88
N TRP A 127 -6.75 -11.86 -5.67
CA TRP A 127 -6.93 -11.19 -4.39
C TRP A 127 -8.34 -10.61 -4.17
N ASP A 128 -9.25 -10.77 -5.13
CA ASP A 128 -10.52 -10.05 -5.15
C ASP A 128 -11.41 -10.40 -3.96
N ALA A 129 -11.50 -11.69 -3.62
CA ALA A 129 -12.27 -12.15 -2.48
C ALA A 129 -11.69 -11.66 -1.14
N ALA A 130 -10.37 -11.64 -1.00
CA ALA A 130 -9.69 -11.11 0.19
C ALA A 130 -9.94 -9.60 0.36
N LEU A 131 -9.86 -8.83 -0.73
CA LEU A 131 -10.17 -7.40 -0.73
C LEU A 131 -11.65 -7.14 -0.45
N GLN A 132 -12.56 -7.95 -1.01
CA GLN A 132 -14.00 -7.84 -0.76
C GLN A 132 -14.33 -8.04 0.71
N ARG A 133 -13.74 -9.06 1.36
CA ARG A 133 -13.88 -9.27 2.82
C ARG A 133 -13.42 -8.02 3.59
N ALA A 134 -12.26 -7.47 3.25
CA ALA A 134 -11.75 -6.26 3.89
C ALA A 134 -12.64 -5.01 3.68
N ARG A 135 -13.34 -4.89 2.55
CA ARG A 135 -14.34 -3.84 2.30
C ARG A 135 -15.62 -4.07 3.10
N GLN A 136 -16.11 -5.30 3.17
CA GLN A 136 -17.32 -5.65 3.93
C GLN A 136 -17.15 -5.41 5.44
N GLU A 137 -15.94 -5.62 5.95
CA GLU A 137 -15.57 -5.27 7.33
C GLU A 137 -15.38 -3.76 7.56
N GLY A 138 -15.50 -2.93 6.52
CA GLY A 138 -15.32 -1.48 6.60
C GLY A 138 -13.87 -1.03 6.75
N TRP A 139 -12.90 -1.93 6.69
CA TRP A 139 -11.48 -1.59 6.84
C TRP A 139 -10.90 -0.94 5.58
N LEU A 140 -11.17 -1.56 4.42
CA LEU A 140 -10.74 -1.06 3.12
C LEU A 140 -11.75 -0.03 2.59
N GLN A 141 -11.28 1.21 2.44
CA GLN A 141 -12.08 2.39 2.10
C GLN A 141 -11.42 3.17 0.95
N ASP A 142 -12.25 3.78 0.11
CA ASP A 142 -11.82 4.64 -1.01
C ASP A 142 -11.49 6.09 -0.55
#